data_AF-A0A0B7N183-F1
#
_entry.id   AF-A0A0B7N183-F1
#
_cell.length_a   1.000
_cell.length_b   1.000
_cell.length_c   1.000
_cell.angle_alpha   90.00
_cell.angle_beta   90.00
_cell.angle_gamma   90.00
#
_symmetry.space_group_name_H-M   'P 1'
#
loop_
_entity.id
_entity.type
_entity.pdbx_description
1 polymer ?
#
loop_
_entity_poly.entity_id
_entity_poly.type
_entity_poly.pdbx_seq_one_letter_code
_entity_poly.pdbx_strand_id
1 'polypeptide(L)'
;MCSGHILIAPKRVVRRYSQLTIEEVTDLAESAKLTSEVLQDEYGGNMIWLIQDGEEAGQTVPHVHLHLIPKRFSEWFEHGIEDDDRVPRSMIEMKKEAERLRIKFKV
;
A
#
# COMPACT_ATOMS: atom_id res chain seq x y z
N MET A 1 -0.91 -11.93 -3.70
CA MET A 1 -0.44 -10.55 -3.34
C MET A 1 0.83 -10.28 -4.15
N CYS A 2 0.90 -9.21 -4.93
CA CYS A 2 2.15 -8.88 -5.62
C CYS A 2 3.23 -8.53 -4.58
N SER A 3 4.47 -8.95 -4.84
CA SER A 3 5.60 -8.64 -3.96
C SER A 3 5.74 -7.12 -3.81
N GLY A 4 5.95 -6.63 -2.59
CA GLY A 4 6.06 -5.20 -2.31
C GLY A 4 4.73 -4.44 -2.17
N HIS A 5 3.58 -5.13 -2.09
CA HIS A 5 2.31 -4.48 -1.70
C HIS A 5 2.38 -3.98 -0.25
N ILE A 6 2.32 -2.66 -0.09
CA ILE A 6 2.36 -1.94 1.19
C ILE A 6 1.02 -1.21 1.44
N LEU A 7 0.70 -1.05 2.72
CA LEU A 7 -0.39 -0.20 3.20
C LEU A 7 0.20 1.02 3.91
N ILE A 8 -0.36 2.20 3.63
CA ILE A 8 -0.05 3.45 4.32
C ILE A 8 -1.33 3.98 4.93
N ALA A 9 -1.33 4.24 6.23
CA ALA A 9 -2.51 4.65 6.97
C ALA A 9 -2.17 5.79 7.93
N PRO A 10 -3.09 6.75 8.15
CA PRO A 10 -2.92 7.77 9.16
C PRO A 10 -2.90 7.14 10.56
N LYS A 11 -2.16 7.75 11.49
CA LYS A 11 -2.12 7.28 12.89
C LYS A 11 -3.49 7.39 13.56
N ARG A 12 -4.24 8.45 13.26
CA ARG A 12 -5.62 8.61 13.73
C ARG A 12 -6.53 7.64 12.97
N VAL A 13 -7.32 6.86 13.70
CA VAL A 13 -8.25 5.91 13.10
C VAL A 13 -9.50 6.67 12.62
N VAL A 14 -9.61 6.85 11.32
CA VAL A 14 -10.81 7.38 10.63
C VAL A 14 -11.29 6.40 9.57
N ARG A 15 -12.60 6.32 9.37
CA ARG A 15 -13.20 5.33 8.47
C ARG A 15 -13.17 5.77 7.01
N ARG A 16 -13.40 7.05 6.77
CA ARG A 16 -13.57 7.63 5.44
C ARG A 16 -12.49 8.64 5.11
N TYR A 17 -12.07 8.69 3.85
CA TYR A 17 -11.07 9.65 3.38
C TYR A 17 -11.51 11.10 3.64
N SER A 18 -12.80 11.39 3.52
CA SER A 18 -13.38 12.71 3.82
C SER A 18 -13.27 13.14 5.30
N GLN A 19 -12.90 12.24 6.21
CA GLN A 19 -12.71 12.53 7.63
C GLN A 19 -11.26 12.89 7.98
N LEU A 20 -10.34 12.81 7.01
CA LEU A 20 -8.96 13.27 7.18
C LEU A 20 -8.92 14.78 7.30
N THR A 21 -8.00 15.28 8.12
CA THR A 21 -7.64 16.70 8.09
C THR A 21 -6.76 16.99 6.88
N ILE A 22 -6.58 18.27 6.54
CA ILE A 22 -5.70 18.67 5.43
C ILE A 22 -4.25 18.22 5.70
N GLU A 23 -3.82 18.30 6.96
CA GLU A 23 -2.50 17.86 7.41
C GLU A 23 -2.33 16.35 7.21
N GLU A 24 -3.35 15.55 7.53
CA GLU A 24 -3.30 14.10 7.34
C GLU A 24 -3.38 13.69 5.86
N VAL A 25 -4.13 14.42 5.04
CA VAL A 25 -4.12 14.22 3.58
C VAL A 25 -2.72 14.47 3.03
N THR A 26 -2.08 15.55 3.49
CA THR A 26 -0.72 15.92 3.07
C THR A 26 0.30 14.88 3.53
N ASP A 27 0.29 14.52 4.81
CA ASP A 27 1.18 13.50 5.41
C ASP A 27 1.03 12.13 4.73
N LEU A 28 -0.21 11.71 4.44
CA LEU A 28 -0.49 10.46 3.73
C LEU A 28 0.10 10.49 2.31
N ALA A 29 -0.08 11.59 1.57
CA ALA A 29 0.40 11.74 0.20
C ALA A 29 1.94 11.82 0.14
N GLU A 30 2.57 12.55 1.05
CA GLU A 30 4.03 12.66 1.14
C GLU A 30 4.67 11.31 1.52
N SER A 31 4.10 10.63 2.51
CA SER A 31 4.52 9.28 2.91
C SER A 31 4.40 8.29 1.75
N ALA A 32 3.30 8.36 1.00
CA ALA A 32 3.08 7.53 -0.16
C ALA A 32 4.06 7.82 -1.29
N LYS A 33 4.36 9.09 -1.57
CA LYS A 33 5.36 9.48 -2.56
C LYS A 33 6.73 8.91 -2.21
N LEU A 34 7.21 9.13 -0.99
CA LEU A 34 8.50 8.61 -0.52
C LEU A 34 8.56 7.08 -0.59
N THR A 35 7.50 6.41 -0.15
CA THR A 35 7.43 4.94 -0.19
C THR A 35 7.43 4.43 -1.64
N SER A 36 6.76 5.13 -2.56
CA SER A 36 6.70 4.73 -3.97
C SER A 36 8.05 4.82 -4.67
N GLU A 37 8.91 5.76 -4.28
CA GLU A 37 10.26 5.89 -4.84
C GLU A 37 11.12 4.70 -4.40
N VAL A 38 11.04 4.31 -3.12
CA VAL A 38 11.72 3.13 -2.58
C VAL A 38 11.22 1.84 -3.23
N LEU A 39 9.91 1.69 -3.40
CA LEU A 39 9.33 0.50 -4.03
C LEU A 39 9.67 0.39 -5.51
N GLN A 40 9.69 1.50 -6.25
CA GLN A 40 10.11 1.50 -7.65
C GLN A 40 11.59 1.11 -7.82
N ASP A 41 12.47 1.57 -6.92
CA ASP A 41 13.88 1.14 -6.91
C ASP A 41 14.04 -0.37 -6.63
N GLU A 42 13.28 -0.91 -5.67
CA GLU A 42 13.39 -2.31 -5.25
C GLU A 42 12.73 -3.30 -6.23
N TYR A 43 11.54 -2.99 -6.71
CA TYR A 43 10.69 -3.93 -7.45
C TYR A 43 10.58 -3.60 -8.95
N GLY A 44 10.89 -2.35 -9.34
CA GLY A 44 10.68 -1.85 -10.69
C GLY A 44 9.21 -1.79 -11.09
N GLY A 45 8.96 -1.35 -12.34
CA GLY A 45 7.62 -1.32 -12.92
C GLY A 45 6.78 -0.10 -12.52
N ASN A 46 5.49 -0.15 -12.85
CA ASN A 46 4.53 0.91 -12.54
C ASN A 46 3.92 0.68 -11.16
N MET A 47 3.28 1.71 -10.61
CA MET A 47 2.65 1.65 -9.29
C MET A 47 1.14 1.83 -9.39
N ILE A 48 0.40 1.02 -8.63
CA ILE A 48 -1.02 1.27 -8.34
C ILE A 48 -1.11 1.98 -7.00
N TRP A 49 -1.86 3.09 -6.98
CA TRP A 49 -2.22 3.86 -5.80
C TRP A 49 -3.73 3.78 -5.64
N LEU A 50 -4.20 3.05 -4.63
CA LEU A 50 -5.62 2.73 -4.48
C LEU A 50 -6.11 2.97 -3.06
N ILE A 51 -7.21 3.71 -2.93
CA ILE A 51 -7.97 3.84 -1.68
C ILE A 51 -9.36 3.28 -1.94
N GLN A 52 -9.76 2.30 -1.13
CA GLN A 52 -11.13 1.79 -1.10
C GLN A 52 -11.88 2.55 0.00
N ASP A 53 -12.60 3.61 -0.38
CA ASP A 53 -13.31 4.48 0.56
C ASP A 53 -14.76 4.00 0.75
N GLY A 54 -14.98 3.09 1.69
CA GLY A 54 -16.29 2.52 2.02
C GLY A 54 -16.48 1.05 1.66
N GLU A 55 -17.42 0.40 2.35
CA GLU A 55 -17.73 -1.03 2.19
C GLU A 55 -18.07 -1.39 0.73
N GLU A 56 -18.97 -0.63 0.08
CA GLU A 56 -19.34 -0.83 -1.33
C GLU A 56 -18.19 -0.55 -2.31
N ALA A 57 -17.16 0.18 -1.88
CA ALA A 57 -15.94 0.41 -2.65
C ALA A 57 -14.85 -0.65 -2.38
N GLY A 58 -15.15 -1.69 -1.60
CA GLY A 58 -14.24 -2.79 -1.27
C GLY A 58 -13.48 -2.63 0.05
N GLN A 59 -13.81 -1.63 0.87
CA GLN A 59 -13.12 -1.42 2.16
C GLN A 59 -13.50 -2.52 3.17
N THR A 60 -12.56 -3.41 3.48
CA THR A 60 -12.78 -4.49 4.46
C THR A 60 -12.35 -4.11 5.89
N VAL A 61 -11.36 -3.22 6.03
CA VAL A 61 -10.90 -2.69 7.31
C VAL A 61 -11.39 -1.24 7.46
N PRO A 62 -12.21 -0.89 8.48
CA PRO A 62 -12.81 0.44 8.63
C PRO A 62 -11.82 1.47 9.21
N HIS A 63 -10.68 1.60 8.55
CA HIS A 63 -9.63 2.59 8.78
C HIS A 63 -9.08 2.97 7.40
N VAL A 64 -9.00 4.26 7.06
CA VAL A 64 -8.42 4.69 5.79
C VAL A 64 -7.01 4.11 5.62
N HIS A 65 -6.76 3.46 4.49
CA HIS A 65 -5.44 3.01 4.10
C HIS A 65 -5.29 3.11 2.58
N LEU A 66 -4.13 3.59 2.15
CA LEU A 66 -3.71 3.60 0.77
C LEU A 66 -2.95 2.30 0.48
N HIS A 67 -3.41 1.57 -0.52
CA HIS A 67 -2.67 0.47 -1.12
C HIS A 67 -1.66 1.04 -2.10
N LEU A 68 -0.40 0.68 -1.90
CA LEU A 68 0.68 0.97 -2.82
C LEU A 68 1.23 -0.36 -3.34
N ILE A 69 1.00 -0.64 -4.62
CA ILE A 69 1.24 -1.96 -5.22
C ILE A 69 2.18 -1.80 -6.42
N PRO A 70 3.43 -2.29 -6.34
CA PRO A 70 4.27 -2.45 -7.51
C PRO A 70 3.60 -3.44 -8.45
N LYS A 71 3.45 -3.08 -9.72
CA LYS A 71 2.86 -4.00 -10.70
C LYS A 71 3.44 -3.84 -12.08
N ARG A 72 3.73 -4.96 -12.71
CA ARG A 72 3.99 -5.03 -14.15
C ARG A 72 2.66 -5.09 -14.88
N PHE A 73 2.51 -4.31 -15.94
CA PHE A 73 1.26 -4.23 -16.71
C PHE A 73 0.73 -5.61 -17.13
N SER A 74 1.64 -6.53 -17.47
CA SER A 74 1.32 -7.93 -17.81
C SER A 74 0.63 -8.70 -16.67
N GLU A 75 1.09 -8.53 -15.43
CA GLU A 75 0.52 -9.20 -14.25
C GLU A 75 -0.85 -8.63 -13.86
N TRP A 76 -1.21 -7.43 -14.35
CA TRP A 76 -2.50 -6.82 -14.06
C TRP A 76 -3.63 -7.43 -14.88
N PHE A 77 -3.35 -7.80 -16.13
CA PHE A 77 -4.33 -8.42 -17.01
C PHE A 77 -4.63 -9.88 -16.66
N GLU A 78 -3.64 -10.64 -16.19
CA GLU A 78 -3.83 -12.07 -15.92
C GLU A 78 -4.53 -12.37 -14.59
N HIS A 79 -4.25 -11.59 -13.54
CA HIS A 79 -4.67 -11.95 -12.17
C HIS A 79 -5.57 -10.94 -11.48
N GLY A 80 -5.92 -9.80 -12.11
CA GLY A 80 -6.69 -8.75 -11.43
C GLY A 80 -5.96 -8.19 -10.20
N ILE A 81 -6.65 -7.44 -9.33
CA ILE A 81 -6.05 -6.84 -8.11
C ILE A 81 -6.09 -7.82 -6.93
N GLU A 82 -7.13 -8.66 -6.87
CA GLU A 82 -7.39 -9.61 -5.81
C GLU A 82 -7.00 -11.03 -6.25
N ASP A 83 -6.42 -11.77 -5.32
CA ASP A 83 -5.84 -13.10 -5.53
C ASP A 83 -6.44 -14.00 -4.45
N ASP A 84 -7.53 -14.68 -4.79
CA ASP A 84 -8.36 -15.47 -3.86
C ASP A 84 -7.62 -16.71 -3.32
N ASP A 85 -6.62 -17.21 -4.06
CA ASP A 85 -5.80 -18.37 -3.68
C ASP A 85 -4.57 -17.98 -2.84
N ARG A 86 -4.54 -16.75 -2.35
CA ARG A 86 -3.39 -16.20 -1.66
C ARG A 86 -3.11 -16.90 -0.33
N VAL A 87 -1.87 -17.37 -0.18
CA VAL A 87 -1.31 -17.77 1.11
C VAL A 87 -0.90 -16.53 1.94
N PRO A 88 -1.35 -16.39 3.20
CA PRO A 88 -0.88 -15.33 4.09
C PRO A 88 0.62 -15.38 4.33
N ARG A 89 1.29 -14.22 4.30
CA ARG A 89 2.71 -14.11 4.70
C ARG A 89 2.83 -14.30 6.20
N SER A 90 3.89 -14.99 6.63
CA SER A 90 4.24 -15.10 8.04
C SER A 90 4.77 -13.78 8.60
N MET A 91 4.70 -13.63 9.93
CA MET A 91 5.29 -12.48 10.64
C MET A 91 6.80 -12.36 10.39
N ILE A 92 7.49 -13.49 10.20
CA ILE A 92 8.94 -13.51 9.94
C ILE A 92 9.23 -12.93 8.56
N GLU A 93 8.46 -13.31 7.53
CA GLU A 93 8.60 -12.77 6.18
C GLU A 93 8.30 -11.28 6.15
N MET A 94 7.18 -10.86 6.76
CA MET A 94 6.82 -9.44 6.83
C MET A 94 7.87 -8.60 7.57
N LYS A 95 8.42 -9.11 8.67
CA LYS A 95 9.49 -8.43 9.41
C LYS A 95 10.76 -8.28 8.56
N LYS A 96 11.20 -9.36 7.90
CA LYS A 96 12.39 -9.33 7.03
C LYS A 96 12.23 -8.34 5.88
N GLU A 97 11.04 -8.28 5.28
CA GLU A 97 10.73 -7.31 4.23
C GLU A 97 10.76 -5.87 4.76
N ALA A 98 10.13 -5.62 5.90
CA ALA A 98 10.17 -4.30 6.53
C ALA A 98 11.60 -3.85 6.87
N GLU A 99 12.43 -4.74 7.42
CA GLU A 99 13.83 -4.45 7.73
C GLU A 99 14.67 -4.16 6.47
N ARG A 100 14.45 -4.94 5.39
CA ARG A 100 15.13 -4.74 4.10
C ARG A 100 14.75 -3.41 3.46
N LEU A 101 13.47 -3.02 3.50
CA LEU A 101 13.02 -1.76 2.91
C LEU A 101 13.42 -0.56 3.76
N ARG A 102 13.44 -0.70 5.10
CA ARG A 102 13.74 0.40 6.03
C ARG A 102 15.06 1.11 5.74
N ILE A 103 16.10 0.36 5.38
CA ILE A 103 17.43 0.92 5.10
C ILE A 103 17.49 1.73 3.80
N LYS A 104 16.46 1.65 2.95
CA LYS A 104 16.38 2.38 1.68
C LYS A 104 15.73 3.76 1.80
N PHE A 105 15.04 4.03 2.90
CA PHE A 105 14.47 5.35 3.15
C PHE A 105 15.58 6.33 3.54
N LYS A 106 15.71 7.41 2.75
CA LYS A 106 16.65 8.52 3.00
C LYS A 106 15.93 9.59 3.84
N VAL A 107 15.74 9.32 5.13
CA VAL A 107 15.12 10.25 6.08
C VAL A 107 16.19 10.90 6.95
#